data_AF-A0A376L776-F1
#
_entry.id   AF-A0A376L776-F1
#
_cell.length_a   1.000
_cell.length_b   1.000
_cell.length_c   1.000
_cell.angle_alpha   90.00
_cell.angle_beta   90.00
_cell.angle_gamma   90.00
#
_symmetry.space_group_name_H-M   'P 1'
#
loop_
_entity.id
_entity.type
_entity.pdbx_description
1 polymer ?
#
loop_
_entity_poly.entity_id
_entity_poly.type
_entity_poly.pdbx_seq_one_letter_code
_entity_poly.pdbx_strand_id
1 'polypeptide(L)' 'MHLLPGQAVNLRTGTRCDVAQLEHVVAMAGIGHPPRFFATLKMCGVQRKNVYRWPIISL' A
#
# COMPACT_ATOMS: atom_id res chain seq x y z
N MET A 1 9.74 -4.80 18.80
CA MET A 1 9.21 -5.79 17.85
C MET A 1 8.86 -5.05 16.57
N HIS A 2 9.43 -5.42 15.42
CA HIS A 2 9.15 -4.75 14.14
C HIS A 2 8.25 -5.67 13.32
N LEU A 3 7.05 -5.20 12.95
CA LEU A 3 6.19 -5.95 12.06
C LEU A 3 6.76 -5.90 10.64
N LEU A 4 6.88 -7.06 10.01
CA LEU A 4 7.28 -7.18 8.62
C LEU A 4 6.03 -7.19 7.73
N PRO A 5 6.07 -6.56 6.55
CA PRO A 5 4.99 -6.66 5.58
C PRO A 5 4.83 -8.10 5.06
N GLY A 6 3.58 -8.53 4.92
CA GLY A 6 3.24 -9.77 4.24
C GLY A 6 3.00 -9.57 2.74
N GLN A 7 2.51 -10.61 2.07
CA GLN A 7 2.11 -10.58 0.67
C GLN A 7 0.93 -9.63 0.41
N ALA A 8 0.86 -9.09 -0.81
CA ALA A 8 -0.32 -8.41 -1.28
C ALA A 8 -1.46 -9.44 -1.45
N VAL A 9 -2.67 -9.07 -1.04
CA VAL A 9 -3.85 -9.93 -1.15
C VAL A 9 -4.88 -9.23 -2.01
N ASN A 10 -5.32 -9.89 -3.07
CA ASN A 10 -6.45 -9.44 -3.85
C ASN A 10 -7.74 -9.68 -3.05
N LEU A 11 -8.44 -8.62 -2.65
CA LEU A 11 -9.62 -8.75 -1.79
C LEU A 11 -10.82 -9.43 -2.47
N ARG A 12 -10.90 -9.42 -3.80
CA ARG A 12 -12.00 -10.05 -4.55
C ARG A 12 -11.80 -11.56 -4.68
N THR A 13 -10.57 -12.00 -4.87
CA THR A 13 -10.25 -13.40 -5.24
C THR A 13 -9.47 -14.14 -4.17
N GLY A 14 -8.92 -13.45 -3.16
CA GLY A 14 -8.07 -14.00 -2.12
C GLY A 14 -6.66 -14.36 -2.57
N THR A 15 -6.33 -14.21 -3.85
CA THR A 15 -5.01 -14.55 -4.38
C THR A 15 -3.93 -13.68 -3.74
N ARG A 16 -2.77 -14.29 -3.47
CA ARG A 16 -1.63 -13.63 -2.85
C ARG A 16 -0.46 -13.56 -3.81
N CYS A 17 0.25 -12.45 -3.79
CA CYS A 17 1.48 -12.26 -4.56
C CYS A 17 2.45 -11.36 -3.80
N ASP A 18 3.72 -11.40 -4.20
CA ASP A 18 4.69 -10.44 -3.68
C ASP A 18 4.34 -9.04 -4.17
N VAL A 19 4.42 -8.06 -3.29
CA VAL A 19 4.03 -6.68 -3.60
C VAL A 19 4.87 -6.11 -4.75
N ALA A 20 6.13 -6.57 -4.90
CA ALA A 20 7.03 -6.19 -5.98
C ALA A 20 6.56 -6.62 -7.38
N GLN A 21 5.67 -7.62 -7.48
CA GLN A 21 5.09 -8.07 -8.75
C GLN A 21 3.97 -7.15 -9.25
N LEU A 22 3.53 -6.19 -8.42
CA LEU A 22 2.51 -5.23 -8.81
C LEU A 22 3.13 -4.12 -9.66
N GLU A 23 2.73 -4.07 -10.92
CA GLU A 23 3.09 -3.00 -11.84
C GLU A 23 2.00 -1.93 -11.91
N HIS A 24 2.36 -0.71 -12.31
CA HIS A 24 1.41 0.40 -12.51
C HIS A 24 0.51 0.70 -11.29
N VAL A 25 1.08 0.63 -10.10
CA VAL A 25 0.30 0.74 -8.85
C VAL A 25 -0.07 2.19 -8.54
N VAL A 26 -1.34 2.39 -8.17
CA VAL A 26 -1.83 3.57 -7.47
C VAL A 26 -2.02 3.22 -6.00
N ALA A 27 -1.25 3.86 -5.11
CA ALA A 27 -1.33 3.64 -3.68
C ALA A 27 -2.25 4.68 -3.03
N MET A 28 -3.28 4.22 -2.31
CA MET A 28 -4.24 5.07 -1.59
C MET A 28 -4.23 4.69 -0.10
N ALA A 29 -4.18 5.68 0.78
CA ALA A 29 -4.29 5.50 2.23
C ALA A 29 -5.19 6.57 2.83
N GLY A 30 -6.06 6.17 3.76
CA GLY A 30 -7.01 7.03 4.48
C GLY A 30 -6.54 7.42 5.89
N ILE A 31 -7.52 7.57 6.80
CA ILE A 31 -7.35 8.01 8.20
C ILE A 31 -6.32 7.19 8.99
N GLY A 32 -5.56 7.88 9.86
CA GLY A 32 -4.46 7.32 10.64
C GLY A 32 -3.12 7.98 10.29
N HIS A 33 -2.06 7.18 10.12
CA HIS A 33 -0.72 7.65 9.74
C HIS A 33 -0.33 7.14 8.33
N PRO A 34 -0.82 7.79 7.26
CA PRO A 34 -0.49 7.44 5.88
C PRO A 34 1.01 7.23 5.58
N PRO A 35 1.96 7.98 6.17
CA PRO A 35 3.38 7.78 5.89
C PRO A 35 3.87 6.35 6.15
N ARG A 36 3.33 5.64 7.15
CA ARG A 36 3.72 4.24 7.42
C ARG A 36 3.37 3.33 6.25
N PHE A 37 2.17 3.47 5.70
CA PHE A 37 1.72 2.68 4.55
C PHE A 37 2.62 2.89 3.33
N PHE A 38 2.94 4.14 3.01
CA PHE A 38 3.82 4.44 1.89
C PHE A 38 5.24 3.96 2.16
N ALA A 39 5.79 4.09 3.37
CA ALA A 39 7.10 3.55 3.72
C ALA A 39 7.16 2.02 3.54
N THR A 40 6.14 1.29 3.99
CA THR A 40 6.04 -0.17 3.82
C THR A 40 6.08 -0.58 2.35
N LEU A 41 5.27 0.08 1.50
CA LEU A 41 5.28 -0.19 0.05
C LEU A 41 6.68 0.07 -0.58
N LYS A 42 7.48 0.99 -0.02
CA LYS A 42 8.81 1.33 -0.53
C LYS A 42 9.81 0.25 -0.13
N MET A 43 9.71 -0.25 1.11
CA MET A 43 10.49 -1.40 1.58
C MET A 43 10.21 -2.65 0.75
N CYS A 44 8.97 -2.86 0.29
CA CYS A 44 8.62 -3.99 -0.57
C CYS A 44 9.03 -3.82 -2.05
N GLY A 45 9.76 -2.74 -2.41
CA GLY A 45 10.26 -2.55 -3.77
C GLY A 45 9.24 -2.05 -4.80
N VAL A 46 8.07 -1.57 -4.37
CA VAL A 46 7.03 -1.11 -5.30
C VAL A 46 7.42 0.21 -5.96
N GLN A 47 7.52 0.20 -7.29
CA GLN A 47 7.65 1.41 -8.11
C GLN A 47 6.25 2.03 -8.32
N ARG A 48 5.90 2.99 -7.47
CA ARG A 48 4.62 3.71 -7.58
C ARG A 48 4.68 4.71 -8.73
N LYS A 49 3.67 4.73 -9.59
CA LYS A 49 3.55 5.75 -10.63
C LYS A 49 3.01 7.07 -10.08
N ASN A 50 1.98 7.01 -9.24
CA ASN A 50 1.37 8.19 -8.60
C ASN A 50 0.97 7.89 -7.15
N VAL A 51 1.06 8.90 -6.28
CA VAL A 51 0.59 8.84 -4.88
C VAL A 51 -0.56 9.83 -4.73
N TYR A 52 -1.75 9.33 -4.42
CA TYR A 52 -2.90 10.19 -4.12
C TYR A 52 -3.16 10.15 -2.62
N ARG A 53 -2.98 11.30 -1.98
CA ARG A 53 -3.33 11.52 -0.59
C ARG A 53 -4.73 12.14 -0.58
N TRP A 54 -5.73 11.39 -0.16
CA TRP A 54 -7.07 11.93 -0.03
C TRP A 54 -7.17 12.79 1.24
N PRO A 55 -7.58 14.07 1.14
CA PRO A 55 -7.93 14.84 2.31
C PRO A 55 -9.17 14.21 2.96
N ILE A 56 -9.13 14.08 4.28
CA ILE A 56 -10.28 13.63 5.07
C ILE A 56 -11.36 14.70 4.92
N ILE A 57 -12.53 14.31 4.39
CA ILE A 57 -13.77 15.02 4.71
C ILE A 57 -14.02 14.67 6.18
N SER A 58 -13.93 15.65 7.07
CA SER A 58 -14.34 15.47 8.46
C SER A 58 -15.79 14.95 8.46
N LEU A 59 -16.00 13.72 8.94
CA LEU A 59 -17.29 13.28 9.43
C LEU A 59 -17.56 13.94 10.78
#